data_AF-A0A323V4Z6-F1
#
_entry.id   AF-A0A323V4Z6-F1
#
_cell.length_a   1.000
_cell.length_b   1.000
_cell.length_c   1.000
_cell.angle_alpha   90.00
_cell.angle_beta   90.00
_cell.angle_gamma   90.00
#
_symmetry.space_group_name_H-M   'P 1'
#
loop_
_entity.id
_entity.type
_entity.pdbx_description
1 polymer ?
#
loop_
_entity_poly.entity_id
_entity_poly.type
_entity_poly.pdbx_seq_one_letter_code
_entity_poly.pdbx_strand_id
1 'polypeptide(L)'
;MSQPRLTTNDWGKALQAARPPEGTGPSTAEVLRGLREHRPPVPVLAAWVLGLLFPLALVAIAVLVVVREATADGNLANRVVIGALLVGVLLGVAGLSLRGLNRAVHVGDHDAARFPARLMTVVCVPVALFLVFWVEGRGHDWESSMVWPFALLALAWAPRPFSAQPAARRWTADALLRRGPEVRSGLEADLFMDARVCARCGNALPGQARRLEPVSGPVGEGWVVQTPCPTCAAPLLYAFRRRDDGVPAPDDPLAIGAPGSTGRGMGGGDWSHLATVHAVPADLDVATADTATLRSWLARGAVSVQATGELLALVRPGGRAVPLSRRAGRPAPFSSDVAEFSRAGLKSRLTERRARLVAVRDELARRGESVPAVLPG
;
A
#
# COMPACT_ATOMS: atom_id res chain seq x y z
N MET A 1 -23.79 -4.45 1.43
CA MET A 1 -23.00 -4.27 0.20
C MET A 1 -23.29 -5.45 -0.71
N SER A 2 -23.86 -5.21 -1.88
CA SER A 2 -24.11 -6.24 -2.89
C SER A 2 -22.77 -6.77 -3.41
N GLN A 3 -22.55 -8.09 -3.35
CA GLN A 3 -21.43 -8.71 -4.05
C GLN A 3 -21.47 -8.23 -5.52
N PRO A 4 -20.33 -7.76 -6.09
CA PRO A 4 -20.33 -7.39 -7.49
C PRO A 4 -20.70 -8.62 -8.30
N ARG A 5 -21.82 -8.55 -9.04
CA ARG A 5 -22.22 -9.62 -9.97
C ARG A 5 -21.05 -9.87 -10.92
N LEU A 6 -20.38 -11.01 -10.78
CA LEU A 6 -19.38 -11.48 -11.72
C LEU A 6 -20.06 -11.64 -13.07
N THR A 7 -19.67 -10.81 -14.03
CA THR A 7 -20.23 -10.86 -15.38
C THR A 7 -19.62 -12.08 -16.08
N THR A 8 -20.46 -12.96 -16.63
CA THR A 8 -20.01 -14.17 -17.32
C THR A 8 -19.50 -13.93 -18.73
N ASN A 9 -19.85 -12.80 -19.36
CA ASN A 9 -19.38 -12.45 -20.70
C ASN A 9 -17.95 -11.88 -20.67
N ASP A 10 -17.16 -12.19 -21.71
CA ASP A 10 -15.73 -11.87 -21.75
C ASP A 10 -15.43 -10.37 -21.80
N TRP A 11 -16.36 -9.59 -22.37
CA TRP A 11 -16.32 -8.13 -22.30
C TRP A 11 -16.55 -7.58 -20.89
N GLY A 12 -17.46 -8.20 -20.11
CA GLY A 12 -17.66 -7.86 -18.71
C GLY A 12 -16.45 -8.23 -17.86
N LYS A 13 -15.80 -9.37 -18.13
CA LYS A 13 -14.52 -9.74 -17.51
C LYS A 13 -13.41 -8.74 -17.86
N ALA A 14 -13.32 -8.30 -19.11
CA ALA A 14 -12.38 -7.28 -19.56
C ALA A 14 -12.65 -5.92 -18.90
N LEU A 15 -13.92 -5.50 -18.77
CA LEU A 15 -14.33 -4.28 -18.08
C LEU A 15 -14.15 -4.35 -16.55
N GLN A 16 -14.37 -5.51 -15.93
CA GLN A 16 -14.06 -5.76 -14.52
C GLN A 16 -12.55 -5.74 -14.29
N ALA A 17 -11.75 -6.30 -15.20
CA ALA A 17 -10.30 -6.15 -15.21
C ALA A 17 -9.86 -4.69 -15.46
N ALA A 18 -10.68 -3.89 -16.16
CA ALA A 18 -10.44 -2.49 -16.49
C ALA A 18 -10.79 -1.49 -15.36
N ARG A 19 -11.51 -1.89 -14.30
CA ARG A 19 -11.83 -1.02 -13.16
C ARG A 19 -10.54 -0.52 -12.48
N PRO A 20 -10.56 0.65 -11.80
CA PRO A 20 -9.46 1.06 -10.93
C PRO A 20 -9.08 -0.11 -10.02
N PRO A 21 -7.79 -0.33 -9.74
CA PRO A 21 -7.36 -1.50 -8.98
C PRO A 21 -8.13 -1.60 -7.65
N GLU A 22 -9.01 -2.59 -7.55
CA GLU A 22 -9.53 -3.08 -6.29
C GLU A 22 -8.58 -4.21 -5.87
N GLY A 23 -7.75 -3.94 -4.87
CA GLY A 23 -6.74 -4.87 -4.36
C GLY A 23 -5.82 -4.16 -3.37
N THR A 24 -5.25 -4.88 -2.39
CA THR A 24 -4.53 -4.36 -1.22
C THR A 24 -3.17 -3.70 -1.50
N GLY A 25 -2.80 -3.51 -2.77
CA GLY A 25 -1.51 -2.94 -3.13
C GLY A 25 -1.47 -1.40 -3.07
N PRO A 26 -0.28 -0.80 -3.24
CA PRO A 26 -0.07 0.64 -3.04
C PRO A 26 -0.85 1.49 -4.05
N SER A 27 -1.27 2.67 -3.62
CA SER A 27 -1.88 3.65 -4.53
C SER A 27 -0.84 4.21 -5.51
N THR A 28 -1.28 4.57 -6.72
CA THR A 28 -0.40 5.19 -7.74
C THR A 28 0.33 6.44 -7.22
N ALA A 29 -0.31 7.20 -6.33
CA ALA A 29 0.29 8.38 -5.70
C ALA A 29 1.46 8.02 -4.76
N GLU A 30 1.36 6.94 -4.00
CA GLU A 30 2.43 6.46 -3.12
C GLU A 30 3.64 5.97 -3.94
N VAL A 31 3.38 5.32 -5.07
CA VAL A 31 4.42 4.81 -5.96
C VAL A 31 5.11 5.94 -6.73
N LEU A 32 4.36 6.88 -7.29
CA LEU A 32 4.93 8.07 -7.95
C LEU A 32 5.75 8.92 -6.97
N ARG A 33 5.28 9.03 -5.73
CA ARG A 33 6.07 9.66 -4.68
C ARG A 33 7.34 8.84 -4.46
N GLY A 34 7.25 7.51 -4.37
CA GLY A 34 8.39 6.56 -4.26
C GLY A 34 9.47 6.74 -5.32
N LEU A 35 9.06 6.85 -6.58
CA LEU A 35 9.94 7.06 -7.73
C LEU A 35 10.79 8.33 -7.65
N ARG A 36 10.30 9.39 -6.98
CA ARG A 36 11.06 10.65 -6.82
C ARG A 36 12.21 10.55 -5.82
N GLU A 37 12.14 9.63 -4.87
CA GLU A 37 13.13 9.54 -3.78
C GLU A 37 14.03 8.31 -3.91
N HIS A 38 13.61 7.28 -4.68
CA HIS A 38 14.44 6.12 -4.97
C HIS A 38 14.38 5.77 -6.46
N ARG A 39 15.56 5.75 -7.10
CA ARG A 39 15.66 5.38 -8.51
C ARG A 39 15.22 3.91 -8.67
N PRO A 40 14.26 3.62 -9.55
CA PRO A 40 13.89 2.23 -9.85
C PRO A 40 15.10 1.49 -10.42
N PRO A 41 15.29 0.20 -10.07
CA PRO A 41 16.38 -0.58 -10.62
C PRO A 41 16.18 -0.76 -12.13
N VAL A 42 17.27 -0.94 -12.87
CA VAL A 42 17.27 -1.06 -14.34
C VAL A 42 16.21 -2.03 -14.88
N PRO A 43 15.95 -3.20 -14.26
CA PRO A 43 14.90 -4.12 -14.73
C PRO A 43 13.48 -3.52 -14.64
N VAL A 44 13.20 -2.70 -13.63
CA VAL A 44 11.91 -2.01 -13.50
C VAL A 44 11.76 -0.95 -14.58
N LEU A 45 12.83 -0.18 -14.84
CA LEU A 45 12.85 0.80 -15.93
C LEU A 45 12.70 0.14 -17.30
N ALA A 46 13.43 -0.94 -17.56
CA ALA A 46 13.35 -1.70 -18.79
C ALA A 46 11.94 -2.28 -19.01
N ALA A 47 11.34 -2.87 -17.96
CA ALA A 47 9.96 -3.34 -18.00
C ALA A 47 8.97 -2.19 -18.31
N TRP A 48 9.20 -1.00 -17.75
CA TRP A 48 8.35 0.19 -18.00
C TRP A 48 8.46 0.68 -19.44
N VAL A 49 9.69 0.86 -19.92
CA VAL A 49 9.97 1.33 -21.29
C VAL A 49 9.43 0.34 -22.31
N LEU A 50 9.76 -0.95 -22.18
CA LEU A 50 9.29 -1.99 -23.10
C LEU A 50 7.77 -2.17 -23.01
N GLY A 51 7.19 -2.02 -21.82
CA GLY A 51 5.76 -2.12 -21.61
C GLY A 51 4.97 -0.96 -22.22
N LEU A 52 5.58 0.22 -22.35
CA LEU A 52 4.99 1.39 -23.01
C LEU A 52 5.05 1.29 -24.53
N LEU A 53 6.04 0.57 -25.09
CA LEU A 53 6.16 0.40 -26.54
C LEU A 53 4.91 -0.27 -27.15
N PHE A 54 4.34 -1.25 -26.44
CA PHE A 54 3.17 -1.98 -26.93
C PHE A 54 1.91 -1.10 -27.11
N PRO A 55 1.40 -0.38 -26.09
CA PRO A 55 0.26 0.52 -26.28
C PRO A 55 0.57 1.66 -27.26
N LEU A 56 1.81 2.16 -27.31
CA LEU A 56 2.21 3.16 -28.31
C LEU A 56 2.14 2.60 -29.74
N ALA A 57 2.59 1.36 -29.95
CA ALA A 57 2.49 0.70 -31.25
C ALA A 57 1.03 0.51 -31.68
N LEU A 58 0.14 0.13 -30.75
CA LEU A 58 -1.30 0.01 -31.04
C LEU A 58 -1.93 1.36 -31.40
N VAL A 59 -1.56 2.45 -30.72
CA VAL A 59 -2.00 3.80 -31.07
C VAL A 59 -1.47 4.22 -32.44
N ALA A 60 -0.21 3.94 -32.74
CA ALA A 60 0.38 4.23 -34.05
C ALA A 60 -0.34 3.47 -35.18
N ILE A 61 -0.65 2.18 -34.97
CA ILE A 61 -1.42 1.38 -35.91
C ILE A 61 -2.83 1.96 -36.08
N ALA A 62 -3.48 2.39 -35.00
CA ALA A 62 -4.79 3.03 -35.08
C ALA A 62 -4.75 4.31 -35.93
N VAL A 63 -3.71 5.14 -35.78
CA VAL A 63 -3.51 6.33 -36.62
C VAL A 63 -3.29 5.94 -38.08
N LEU A 64 -2.48 4.91 -38.37
CA LEU A 64 -2.27 4.42 -39.73
C LEU A 64 -3.56 3.88 -40.36
N VAL A 65 -4.39 3.19 -39.59
CA VAL A 65 -5.73 2.75 -40.04
C VAL A 65 -6.58 3.95 -40.39
N VAL A 66 -6.62 4.99 -39.56
CA VAL A 66 -7.38 6.23 -39.86
C VAL A 66 -6.87 6.90 -41.14
N VAL A 67 -5.56 7.02 -41.33
CA VAL A 67 -4.97 7.64 -42.53
C VAL A 67 -5.27 6.81 -43.79
N ARG A 68 -5.14 5.49 -43.71
CA ARG A 68 -5.48 4.58 -44.81
C ARG A 68 -6.97 4.65 -45.14
N GLU A 69 -7.83 4.60 -44.14
CA GLU A 69 -9.27 4.72 -44.32
C GLU A 69 -9.70 6.13 -44.74
N ALA A 70 -8.88 7.17 -44.60
CA ALA A 70 -9.13 8.50 -45.16
C ALA A 70 -8.71 8.63 -46.63
N THR A 71 -7.80 7.77 -47.10
CA THR A 71 -7.23 7.81 -48.47
C THR A 71 -7.70 6.68 -49.39
N ALA A 72 -8.40 5.67 -48.88
CA ALA A 72 -8.88 4.54 -49.67
C ALA A 72 -10.04 4.90 -50.62
N ASP A 73 -10.07 4.31 -51.81
CA ASP A 73 -11.24 4.39 -52.69
C ASP A 73 -12.23 3.27 -52.33
N GLY A 74 -13.35 3.64 -51.73
CA GLY A 74 -14.36 2.68 -51.25
C GLY A 74 -15.57 3.36 -50.64
N ASN A 75 -16.65 2.59 -50.46
CA ASN A 75 -17.92 3.10 -49.95
C ASN A 75 -17.77 3.69 -48.54
N LEU A 76 -18.16 4.95 -48.37
CA LEU A 76 -17.94 5.75 -47.15
C LEU A 76 -18.46 5.04 -45.88
N ALA A 77 -19.62 4.38 -45.99
CA ALA A 77 -20.24 3.66 -44.88
C ALA A 77 -19.35 2.51 -44.37
N ASN A 78 -18.74 1.72 -45.25
CA ASN A 78 -17.86 0.62 -44.84
C ASN A 78 -16.54 1.15 -44.26
N ARG A 79 -15.97 2.22 -44.83
CA ARG A 79 -14.75 2.86 -44.33
C ARG A 79 -14.92 3.41 -42.92
N VAL A 80 -16.02 4.11 -42.68
CA VAL A 80 -16.32 4.70 -41.37
C VAL A 80 -16.64 3.62 -40.34
N VAL A 81 -17.47 2.62 -40.67
CA VAL A 81 -17.88 1.60 -39.70
C VAL A 81 -16.74 0.65 -39.34
N ILE A 82 -16.03 0.11 -40.35
CA ILE A 82 -14.92 -0.82 -40.12
C ILE A 82 -13.73 -0.10 -39.49
N GLY A 83 -13.39 1.09 -39.99
CA GLY A 83 -12.33 1.93 -39.44
C GLY A 83 -12.60 2.32 -37.99
N ALA A 84 -13.80 2.79 -37.66
CA ALA A 84 -14.14 3.18 -36.29
C ALA A 84 -14.14 1.99 -35.32
N LEU A 85 -14.65 0.83 -35.73
CA LEU A 85 -14.62 -0.39 -34.91
C LEU A 85 -13.19 -0.85 -34.65
N LEU A 86 -12.35 -0.91 -35.69
CA LEU A 86 -10.97 -1.35 -35.58
C LEU A 86 -10.14 -0.39 -34.70
N VAL A 87 -10.28 0.92 -34.91
CA VAL A 87 -9.64 1.96 -34.10
C VAL A 87 -10.11 1.87 -32.65
N GLY A 88 -11.42 1.72 -32.41
CA GLY A 88 -11.98 1.56 -31.07
C GLY A 88 -11.41 0.35 -30.32
N VAL A 89 -11.27 -0.79 -31.02
CA VAL A 89 -10.65 -2.00 -30.45
C VAL A 89 -9.18 -1.76 -30.15
N LEU A 90 -8.40 -1.18 -31.07
CA LEU A 90 -6.97 -0.91 -30.87
C LEU A 90 -6.72 0.03 -29.69
N LEU A 91 -7.48 1.12 -29.59
CA LEU A 91 -7.38 2.06 -28.47
C LEU A 91 -7.84 1.43 -27.16
N GLY A 92 -8.88 0.59 -27.19
CA GLY A 92 -9.33 -0.18 -26.03
C GLY A 92 -8.24 -1.11 -25.50
N VAL A 93 -7.59 -1.87 -26.38
CA VAL A 93 -6.48 -2.77 -26.03
C VAL A 93 -5.26 -1.99 -25.55
N ALA A 94 -4.95 -0.85 -26.16
CA ALA A 94 -3.87 0.03 -25.71
C ALA A 94 -4.13 0.53 -24.29
N GLY A 95 -5.35 0.99 -24.00
CA GLY A 95 -5.75 1.43 -22.66
C GLY A 95 -5.68 0.32 -21.60
N LEU A 96 -6.12 -0.90 -21.94
CA LEU A 96 -6.02 -2.07 -21.07
C LEU A 96 -4.56 -2.46 -20.81
N SER A 97 -3.71 -2.38 -21.83
CA SER A 97 -2.28 -2.73 -21.75
C SER A 97 -1.52 -1.75 -20.88
N LEU A 98 -1.77 -0.45 -21.04
CA LEU A 98 -1.19 0.60 -20.20
C LEU A 98 -1.61 0.42 -18.73
N ARG A 99 -2.85 0.00 -18.47
CA ARG A 99 -3.31 -0.32 -17.11
C ARG A 99 -2.64 -1.57 -16.53
N GLY A 100 -2.49 -2.64 -17.32
CA GLY A 100 -1.78 -3.85 -16.90
C GLY A 100 -0.31 -3.57 -16.57
N LEU A 101 0.35 -2.74 -17.37
CA LEU A 101 1.71 -2.27 -17.11
C LEU A 101 1.80 -1.49 -15.80
N ASN A 102 0.88 -0.54 -15.60
CA ASN A 102 0.80 0.23 -14.36
C ASN A 102 0.60 -0.68 -13.16
N ARG A 103 -0.23 -1.72 -13.24
CA ARG A 103 -0.40 -2.70 -12.15
C ARG A 103 0.88 -3.49 -11.86
N ALA A 104 1.53 -4.02 -12.88
CA ALA A 104 2.72 -4.84 -12.69
C ALA A 104 3.92 -4.08 -12.15
N VAL A 105 4.07 -2.82 -12.55
CA VAL A 105 5.24 -2.02 -12.17
C VAL A 105 4.97 -1.20 -10.91
N HIS A 106 3.74 -0.69 -10.71
CA HIS A 106 3.43 0.11 -9.52
C HIS A 106 2.95 -0.72 -8.34
N VAL A 107 2.18 -1.78 -8.57
CA VAL A 107 1.52 -2.55 -7.50
C VAL A 107 2.32 -3.81 -7.13
N GLY A 108 3.30 -4.20 -7.96
CA GLY A 108 4.03 -5.46 -7.80
C GLY A 108 3.20 -6.70 -8.18
N ASP A 109 2.02 -6.48 -8.80
CA ASP A 109 1.18 -7.55 -9.33
C ASP A 109 1.69 -7.98 -10.72
N HIS A 110 2.75 -8.79 -10.71
CA HIS A 110 3.40 -9.28 -11.93
C HIS A 110 2.53 -10.27 -12.72
N ASP A 111 1.44 -10.77 -12.14
CA ASP A 111 0.48 -11.63 -12.82
C ASP A 111 -0.46 -10.80 -13.70
N ALA A 112 -0.78 -9.56 -13.29
CA ALA A 112 -1.55 -8.62 -14.11
C ALA A 112 -0.82 -8.18 -15.40
N ALA A 113 0.52 -8.16 -15.42
CA ALA A 113 1.31 -7.92 -16.64
C ALA A 113 1.12 -9.00 -17.71
N ARG A 114 0.56 -10.17 -17.36
CA ARG A 114 0.34 -11.27 -18.30
C ARG A 114 -0.88 -11.08 -19.18
N PHE A 115 -1.81 -10.18 -18.81
CA PHE A 115 -3.06 -10.01 -19.54
C PHE A 115 -2.85 -9.58 -21.01
N PRO A 116 -2.04 -8.53 -21.31
CA PRO A 116 -1.78 -8.12 -22.69
C PRO A 116 -1.06 -9.21 -23.49
N ALA A 117 -0.07 -9.86 -22.87
CA ALA A 117 0.68 -10.95 -23.47
C ALA A 117 -0.22 -12.15 -23.82
N ARG A 118 -1.14 -12.54 -22.92
CA ARG A 118 -2.11 -13.62 -23.14
C ARG A 118 -3.10 -13.28 -24.25
N LEU A 119 -3.67 -12.07 -24.22
CA LEU A 119 -4.60 -11.61 -25.24
C LEU A 119 -3.94 -11.62 -26.63
N MET A 120 -2.72 -11.08 -26.73
CA MET A 120 -1.97 -11.11 -27.99
C MET A 120 -1.57 -12.51 -28.41
N THR A 121 -1.31 -13.43 -27.49
CA THR A 121 -1.06 -14.83 -27.83
C THR A 121 -2.30 -15.46 -28.48
N VAL A 122 -3.49 -15.21 -27.93
CA VAL A 122 -4.76 -15.74 -28.48
C VAL A 122 -5.07 -15.17 -29.87
N VAL A 123 -4.68 -13.93 -30.15
CA VAL A 123 -4.95 -13.28 -31.46
C VAL A 123 -3.85 -13.55 -32.47
N CYS A 124 -2.58 -13.36 -32.11
CA CYS A 124 -1.45 -13.44 -33.03
C CYS A 124 -1.10 -14.87 -33.43
N VAL A 125 -1.31 -15.88 -32.55
CA VAL A 125 -0.98 -17.27 -32.90
C VAL A 125 -1.88 -17.82 -34.01
N PRO A 126 -3.21 -17.69 -33.98
CA PRO A 126 -4.06 -18.11 -35.11
C PRO A 126 -3.77 -17.34 -36.39
N VAL A 127 -3.51 -16.04 -36.31
CA VAL A 127 -3.13 -15.22 -37.48
C VAL A 127 -1.80 -15.68 -38.06
N ALA A 128 -0.80 -15.95 -37.22
CA ALA A 128 0.49 -16.50 -37.64
C ALA A 128 0.34 -17.88 -38.30
N LEU A 129 -0.44 -18.79 -37.71
CA LEU A 129 -0.71 -20.12 -38.27
C LEU A 129 -1.43 -20.02 -39.62
N PHE A 130 -2.40 -19.11 -39.74
CA PHE A 130 -3.08 -18.85 -41.01
C PHE A 130 -2.12 -18.29 -42.06
N LEU A 131 -1.23 -17.35 -41.71
CA LEU A 131 -0.24 -16.79 -42.62
C LEU A 131 0.79 -17.84 -43.08
N VAL A 132 1.27 -18.70 -42.17
CA VAL A 132 2.15 -19.82 -42.53
C VAL A 132 1.44 -20.79 -43.48
N PHE A 133 0.19 -21.16 -43.19
CA PHE A 133 -0.62 -21.98 -44.09
C PHE A 133 -0.87 -21.30 -45.45
N TRP A 134 -1.08 -19.98 -45.46
CA TRP A 134 -1.31 -19.19 -46.67
C TRP A 134 -0.06 -19.12 -47.56
N VAL A 135 1.13 -19.06 -46.96
CA VAL A 135 2.39 -19.05 -47.72
C VAL A 135 2.79 -20.47 -48.12
N GLU A 136 2.93 -21.39 -47.17
CA GLU A 136 3.45 -22.74 -47.42
C GLU A 136 2.41 -23.69 -48.04
N GLY A 137 1.14 -23.54 -47.68
CA GLY A 137 0.06 -24.40 -48.16
C GLY A 137 -0.61 -23.93 -49.45
N ARG A 138 -0.52 -22.63 -49.79
CA ARG A 138 -1.11 -22.05 -51.02
C ARG A 138 -0.08 -21.46 -52.00
N GLY A 139 1.19 -21.37 -51.62
CA GLY A 139 2.28 -20.92 -52.50
C GLY A 139 2.31 -19.43 -52.77
N HIS A 140 1.75 -18.60 -51.87
CA HIS A 140 1.81 -17.15 -52.00
C HIS A 140 3.17 -16.58 -51.57
N ASP A 141 3.59 -15.49 -52.20
CA ASP A 141 4.84 -14.81 -51.86
C ASP A 141 4.79 -14.16 -50.46
N TRP A 142 5.96 -14.06 -49.84
CA TRP A 142 6.11 -13.40 -48.55
C TRP A 142 5.93 -11.89 -48.67
N GLU A 143 4.96 -11.34 -47.94
CA GLU A 143 4.81 -9.90 -47.77
C GLU A 143 5.39 -9.43 -46.43
N SER A 144 6.01 -8.25 -46.41
CA SER A 144 6.56 -7.62 -45.20
C SER A 144 5.51 -7.42 -44.09
N SER A 145 4.23 -7.35 -44.48
CA SER A 145 3.07 -7.24 -43.60
C SER A 145 2.89 -8.47 -42.68
N MET A 146 3.41 -9.64 -43.09
CA MET A 146 3.25 -10.91 -42.38
C MET A 146 4.11 -11.00 -41.10
N VAL A 147 5.09 -10.11 -40.94
CA VAL A 147 5.97 -10.06 -39.75
C VAL A 147 5.28 -9.37 -38.56
N TRP A 148 4.30 -8.49 -38.82
CA TRP A 148 3.66 -7.67 -37.79
C TRP A 148 3.04 -8.44 -36.62
N PRO A 149 2.32 -9.57 -36.82
CA PRO A 149 1.78 -10.36 -35.72
C PRO A 149 2.87 -10.89 -34.78
N PHE A 150 4.02 -11.29 -35.31
CA PHE A 150 5.15 -11.78 -34.54
C PHE A 150 5.86 -10.65 -33.80
N ALA A 151 6.05 -9.49 -34.44
CA ALA A 151 6.63 -8.31 -33.82
C ALA A 151 5.75 -7.79 -32.67
N LEU A 152 4.43 -7.74 -32.86
CA LEU A 152 3.48 -7.35 -31.81
C LEU A 152 3.44 -8.34 -30.65
N LEU A 153 3.50 -9.64 -30.94
CA LEU A 153 3.60 -10.67 -29.91
C LEU A 153 4.90 -10.53 -29.11
N ALA A 154 6.03 -10.35 -29.79
CA ALA A 154 7.33 -10.15 -29.13
C ALA A 154 7.32 -8.89 -28.23
N LEU A 155 6.78 -7.77 -28.72
CA LEU A 155 6.63 -6.53 -27.94
C LEU A 155 5.74 -6.73 -26.71
N ALA A 156 4.63 -7.47 -26.84
CA ALA A 156 3.73 -7.74 -25.72
C ALA A 156 4.38 -8.61 -24.62
N TRP A 157 5.33 -9.48 -25.00
CA TRP A 157 6.06 -10.36 -24.08
C TRP A 157 7.37 -9.77 -23.54
N ALA A 158 7.94 -8.77 -24.22
CA ALA A 158 9.22 -8.14 -23.87
C ALA A 158 9.36 -7.65 -22.41
N PRO A 159 8.32 -7.11 -21.74
CA PRO A 159 8.43 -6.65 -20.35
C PRO A 159 8.55 -7.79 -19.32
N ARG A 160 8.17 -9.01 -19.71
CA ARG A 160 8.06 -10.16 -18.80
C ARG A 160 9.39 -10.61 -18.19
N PRO A 161 10.47 -10.86 -18.95
CA PRO A 161 11.74 -11.30 -18.36
C PRO A 161 12.29 -10.29 -17.34
N PHE A 162 12.08 -8.99 -17.57
CA PHE A 162 12.55 -7.93 -16.68
C PHE A 162 11.70 -7.79 -15.41
N SER A 163 10.38 -7.86 -15.53
CA SER A 163 9.45 -7.83 -14.39
C SER A 163 9.50 -9.11 -13.54
N ALA A 164 9.93 -10.24 -14.12
CA ALA A 164 10.14 -11.48 -13.38
C ALA A 164 11.41 -11.49 -12.52
N GLN A 165 12.34 -10.54 -12.72
CA GLN A 165 13.58 -10.50 -11.96
C GLN A 165 13.33 -10.25 -10.47
N PRO A 166 14.08 -10.90 -9.55
CA PRO A 166 13.92 -10.70 -8.10
C PRO A 166 14.02 -9.24 -7.68
N ALA A 167 14.90 -8.45 -8.31
CA ALA A 167 15.04 -7.02 -8.05
C ALA A 167 13.76 -6.23 -8.38
N ALA A 168 13.05 -6.58 -9.46
CA ALA A 168 11.80 -5.92 -9.82
C ALA A 168 10.66 -6.29 -8.86
N ARG A 169 10.62 -7.55 -8.42
CA ARG A 169 9.62 -8.04 -7.45
C ARG A 169 9.78 -7.44 -6.06
N ARG A 170 11.02 -7.23 -5.64
CA ARG A 170 11.34 -6.71 -4.30
C ARG A 170 11.30 -5.18 -4.24
N TRP A 171 11.44 -4.49 -5.38
CA TRP A 171 11.56 -3.04 -5.41
C TRP A 171 10.39 -2.31 -4.76
N THR A 172 9.14 -2.74 -4.96
CA THR A 172 7.99 -2.13 -4.29
C THR A 172 8.09 -2.28 -2.77
N ALA A 173 8.43 -3.48 -2.29
CA ALA A 173 8.62 -3.74 -0.86
C ALA A 173 9.81 -2.93 -0.29
N ASP A 174 10.94 -2.88 -0.98
CA ASP A 174 12.13 -2.11 -0.58
C ASP A 174 11.85 -0.59 -0.55
N ALA A 175 11.10 -0.08 -1.54
CA ALA A 175 10.72 1.32 -1.60
C ALA A 175 9.76 1.72 -0.47
N LEU A 176 8.88 0.80 -0.07
CA LEU A 176 7.95 0.99 1.05
C LEU A 176 8.71 0.95 2.38
N LEU A 177 9.63 0.00 2.58
CA LEU A 177 10.43 -0.13 3.80
C LEU A 177 11.29 1.10 4.09
N ARG A 178 11.90 1.75 3.09
CA ARG A 178 12.74 2.96 3.32
C ARG A 178 11.99 4.13 3.93
N ARG A 179 10.69 4.24 3.65
CA ARG A 179 9.85 5.36 4.10
C ARG A 179 9.06 5.05 5.35
N GLY A 180 8.99 3.78 5.72
CA GLY A 180 8.33 3.39 6.93
C GLY A 180 8.98 4.06 8.14
N PRO A 181 8.21 4.51 9.13
CA PRO A 181 8.77 4.88 10.41
C PRO A 181 9.55 3.68 10.98
N GLU A 182 10.59 3.98 11.75
CA GLU A 182 11.39 2.95 12.42
C GLU A 182 10.62 2.40 13.61
N VAL A 183 10.50 1.07 13.70
CA VAL A 183 9.87 0.33 14.80
C VAL A 183 10.80 -0.79 15.24
N ARG A 184 10.77 -1.16 16.52
CA ARG A 184 11.62 -2.23 17.05
C ARG A 184 11.01 -3.61 16.89
N SER A 185 9.68 -3.70 16.86
CA SER A 185 8.96 -4.97 16.76
C SER A 185 7.70 -4.86 15.90
N GLY A 186 7.16 -6.02 15.50
CA GLY A 186 5.85 -6.10 14.87
C GLY A 186 4.74 -5.56 15.77
N LEU A 187 4.83 -5.76 17.08
CA LEU A 187 3.84 -5.22 18.02
C LEU A 187 3.84 -3.68 18.03
N GLU A 188 5.01 -3.05 17.97
CA GLU A 188 5.13 -1.59 17.81
C GLU A 188 4.57 -1.12 16.45
N ALA A 189 4.75 -1.89 15.38
CA ALA A 189 4.14 -1.63 14.08
C ALA A 189 2.60 -1.67 14.12
N ASP A 190 2.01 -2.65 14.81
CA ASP A 190 0.55 -2.78 14.93
C ASP A 190 -0.05 -1.63 15.75
N LEU A 191 0.61 -1.23 16.84
CA LEU A 191 0.18 -0.06 17.60
C LEU A 191 0.29 1.22 16.78
N PHE A 192 1.37 1.41 16.02
CA PHE A 192 1.49 2.60 15.18
C PHE A 192 0.46 2.65 14.06
N MET A 193 -0.08 1.51 13.63
CA MET A 193 -1.20 1.47 12.70
C MET A 193 -2.49 2.07 13.28
N ASP A 194 -2.69 1.99 14.60
CA ASP A 194 -3.86 2.58 15.27
C ASP A 194 -3.82 4.11 15.21
N ALA A 195 -2.62 4.70 15.12
CA ALA A 195 -2.45 6.14 14.90
C ALA A 195 -2.68 6.59 13.44
N ARG A 196 -2.84 5.67 12.49
CA ARG A 196 -2.93 6.00 11.05
C ARG A 196 -4.36 6.25 10.60
N VAL A 197 -4.48 6.96 9.50
CA VAL A 197 -5.74 7.22 8.80
C VAL A 197 -5.82 6.53 7.47
N CYS A 198 -7.02 6.20 7.04
CA CYS A 198 -7.21 5.96 5.62
C CYS A 198 -6.96 7.24 4.83
N ALA A 199 -6.01 7.24 3.90
CA ALA A 199 -5.75 8.38 3.02
C ALA A 199 -6.96 8.77 2.15
N ARG A 200 -7.92 7.86 1.95
CA ARG A 200 -9.13 8.08 1.15
C ARG A 200 -10.29 8.67 1.95
N CYS A 201 -10.62 8.10 3.11
CA CYS A 201 -11.76 8.55 3.92
C CYS A 201 -11.39 9.39 5.15
N GLY A 202 -10.10 9.55 5.47
CA GLY A 202 -9.62 10.34 6.60
C GLY A 202 -9.87 9.73 7.99
N ASN A 203 -10.60 8.62 8.07
CA ASN A 203 -10.93 7.97 9.34
C ASN A 203 -9.72 7.23 9.91
N ALA A 204 -9.61 7.26 11.25
CA ALA A 204 -8.64 6.45 12.00
C ALA A 204 -8.84 4.97 11.70
N LEU A 205 -7.75 4.21 11.69
CA LEU A 205 -7.82 2.77 11.54
C LEU A 205 -8.09 2.15 12.92
N PRO A 206 -9.21 1.42 13.10
CA PRO A 206 -9.55 0.83 14.40
C PRO A 206 -8.51 -0.21 14.83
N GLY A 207 -8.26 -0.27 16.14
CA GLY A 207 -7.31 -1.18 16.81
C GLY A 207 -7.73 -2.65 16.78
N GLN A 208 -7.69 -3.23 15.59
CA GLN A 208 -7.82 -4.65 15.35
C GLN A 208 -6.43 -5.22 15.08
N ALA A 209 -6.17 -6.44 15.54
CA ALA A 209 -4.92 -7.12 15.25
C ALA A 209 -4.75 -7.28 13.73
N ARG A 210 -3.68 -6.71 13.17
CA ARG A 210 -3.43 -6.77 11.72
C ARG A 210 -2.39 -7.83 11.42
N ARG A 211 -2.55 -8.47 10.26
CA ARG A 211 -1.51 -9.34 9.73
C ARG A 211 -0.36 -8.46 9.24
N LEU A 212 0.71 -8.45 10.02
CA LEU A 212 1.99 -7.87 9.66
C LEU A 212 2.78 -8.90 8.85
N GLU A 213 3.06 -8.58 7.60
CA GLU A 213 3.91 -9.40 6.75
C GLU A 213 5.37 -8.95 6.97
N PRO A 214 6.24 -9.82 7.51
CA PRO A 214 7.64 -9.49 7.64
C PRO A 214 8.26 -9.37 6.24
N VAL A 215 9.08 -8.35 6.04
CA VAL A 215 9.80 -8.12 4.79
C VAL A 215 11.27 -7.90 5.10
N SER A 216 12.13 -8.63 4.40
CA SER A 216 13.58 -8.49 4.47
C SER A 216 14.13 -8.16 3.09
N GLY A 217 14.92 -7.09 2.99
CA GLY A 217 15.54 -6.66 1.74
C GLY A 217 16.97 -6.17 1.93
N PRO A 218 17.69 -5.86 0.84
CA PRO A 218 19.06 -5.32 0.89
C PRO A 218 19.16 -3.99 1.64
N VAL A 219 18.01 -3.36 1.87
CA VAL A 219 17.84 -2.04 2.46
C VAL A 219 17.56 -2.11 3.96
N GLY A 220 17.18 -3.28 4.45
CA GLY A 220 16.82 -3.52 5.85
C GLY A 220 15.65 -4.48 5.97
N GLU A 221 15.31 -4.78 7.21
CA GLU A 221 14.16 -5.58 7.58
C GLU A 221 13.01 -4.69 8.04
N GLY A 222 11.82 -5.26 8.14
CA GLY A 222 10.66 -4.55 8.67
C GLY A 222 9.36 -5.31 8.46
N TRP A 223 8.26 -4.57 8.47
CA TRP A 223 6.92 -5.11 8.35
C TRP A 223 6.09 -4.30 7.38
N VAL A 224 5.24 -4.99 6.63
CA VAL A 224 4.26 -4.38 5.74
C VAL A 224 2.87 -4.80 6.20
N VAL A 225 1.95 -3.84 6.23
CA VAL A 225 0.54 -4.06 6.53
C VAL A 225 -0.25 -3.84 5.25
N GLN A 226 -0.86 -4.91 4.76
CA GLN A 226 -1.77 -4.88 3.61
C GLN A 226 -3.17 -5.26 4.07
N THR A 227 -4.08 -4.30 4.09
CA THR A 227 -5.47 -4.56 4.52
C THR A 227 -6.44 -3.59 3.85
N PRO A 228 -7.67 -3.98 3.55
CA PRO A 228 -8.71 -3.00 3.24
C PRO A 228 -9.00 -2.13 4.47
N CYS A 229 -9.36 -0.86 4.23
CA CYS A 229 -9.88 0.03 5.24
C CYS A 229 -11.23 -0.51 5.75
N PRO A 230 -11.42 -0.67 7.06
CA PRO A 230 -12.67 -1.22 7.60
C PRO A 230 -13.88 -0.29 7.38
N THR A 231 -13.65 1.01 7.15
CA THR A 231 -14.75 1.96 6.92
C THR A 231 -15.12 2.12 5.45
N CYS A 232 -14.14 2.22 4.55
CA CYS A 232 -14.40 2.52 3.13
C CYS A 232 -13.93 1.43 2.15
N ALA A 233 -13.44 0.30 2.66
CA ALA A 233 -12.87 -0.83 1.91
C ALA A 233 -11.68 -0.46 1.00
N ALA A 234 -11.20 0.79 1.02
CA ALA A 234 -10.05 1.20 0.21
C ALA A 234 -8.81 0.43 0.66
N PRO A 235 -7.97 -0.03 -0.27
CA PRO A 235 -6.75 -0.73 0.08
C PRO A 235 -5.81 0.18 0.86
N LEU A 236 -5.23 -0.34 1.94
CA LEU A 236 -4.26 0.33 2.77
C LEU A 236 -2.95 -0.44 2.68
N LEU A 237 -1.88 0.32 2.48
CA LEU A 237 -0.52 -0.18 2.51
C LEU A 237 0.33 0.71 3.40
N TYR A 238 0.82 0.12 4.48
CA TYR A 238 1.76 0.76 5.38
C TYR A 238 3.00 -0.11 5.51
N ALA A 239 4.15 0.52 5.64
CA ALA A 239 5.40 -0.17 5.89
C ALA A 239 6.09 0.46 7.08
N PHE A 240 6.83 -0.36 7.81
CA PHE A 240 7.57 -0.01 9.02
C PHE A 240 8.94 -0.63 8.89
N ARG A 241 10.00 0.16 9.10
CA ARG A 241 11.37 -0.34 9.04
C ARG A 241 11.77 -0.83 10.42
N ARG A 242 12.47 -1.96 10.49
CA ARG A 242 13.09 -2.41 11.73
C ARG A 242 14.17 -1.42 12.16
N ARG A 243 14.13 -1.04 13.42
CA ARG A 243 15.17 -0.26 14.07
C ARG A 243 16.25 -1.19 14.61
N ASP A 244 17.46 -1.03 14.13
CA ASP A 244 18.65 -1.75 14.60
C ASP A 244 19.53 -0.80 15.42
N ASP A 245 19.19 -0.61 16.70
CA ASP A 245 19.98 0.17 17.66
C ASP A 245 20.61 -0.70 18.76
N GLY A 246 20.58 -2.03 18.59
CA GLY A 246 21.10 -2.99 19.57
C GLY A 246 20.22 -3.16 20.80
N VAL A 247 19.08 -2.46 20.89
CA VAL A 247 18.09 -2.67 21.96
C VAL A 247 17.17 -3.81 21.53
N PRO A 248 17.01 -4.87 22.35
CA PRO A 248 16.11 -5.97 22.01
C PRO A 248 14.70 -5.44 21.71
N ALA A 249 14.09 -6.00 20.67
CA ALA A 249 12.67 -5.81 20.40
C ALA A 249 11.90 -6.22 21.66
N PRO A 250 11.00 -5.37 22.19
CA PRO A 250 10.17 -5.79 23.30
C PRO A 250 9.21 -6.89 22.81
N ASP A 251 9.49 -8.14 23.19
CA ASP A 251 8.55 -9.26 23.06
C ASP A 251 7.39 -9.12 24.07
N ASP A 252 7.59 -8.31 25.11
CA ASP A 252 6.60 -7.95 26.10
C ASP A 252 5.82 -6.69 25.64
N PRO A 253 4.48 -6.75 25.51
CA PRO A 253 3.64 -5.58 25.27
C PRO A 253 3.87 -4.43 26.26
N LEU A 254 4.33 -4.75 27.47
CA LEU A 254 4.59 -3.78 28.53
C LEU A 254 5.96 -3.11 28.38
N ALA A 255 6.87 -3.69 27.59
CA ALA A 255 8.14 -3.08 27.23
C ALA A 255 8.00 -2.08 26.05
N ILE A 256 6.82 -2.00 25.43
CA ILE A 256 6.35 -0.83 24.69
C ILE A 256 6.00 0.23 25.73
N GLY A 257 7.06 0.88 26.21
CA GLY A 257 6.98 1.81 27.34
C GLY A 257 8.33 2.12 27.97
N ALA A 258 9.33 1.26 27.74
CA ALA A 258 10.66 1.42 28.29
C ALA A 258 11.41 2.61 27.65
N PRO A 259 12.28 3.30 28.41
CA PRO A 259 13.17 4.33 27.88
C PRO A 259 13.98 3.80 26.67
N GLY A 260 14.00 4.54 25.57
CA GLY A 260 14.68 4.15 24.31
C GLY A 260 13.73 3.81 23.16
N SER A 261 12.45 3.63 23.45
CA SER A 261 11.33 3.52 22.50
C SER A 261 11.04 4.83 21.74
N THR A 262 12.05 5.48 21.17
CA THR A 262 11.88 6.73 20.46
C THR A 262 11.29 6.48 19.08
N GLY A 263 10.03 6.85 18.86
CA GLY A 263 9.36 6.75 17.56
C GLY A 263 9.88 7.80 16.57
N ARG A 264 11.10 7.59 16.05
CA ARG A 264 11.63 8.35 14.91
C ARG A 264 10.69 8.15 13.73
N GLY A 265 9.89 9.17 13.42
CA GLY A 265 8.88 9.15 12.35
C GLY A 265 7.43 9.33 12.81
N MET A 266 7.18 9.48 14.12
CA MET A 266 5.87 9.84 14.65
C MET A 266 5.79 11.32 15.04
N GLY A 267 4.71 11.97 14.59
CA GLY A 267 4.41 13.35 14.93
C GLY A 267 3.65 13.47 16.25
N GLY A 268 3.56 14.68 16.82
CA GLY A 268 2.84 14.92 18.07
C GLY A 268 1.36 14.51 18.02
N GLY A 269 0.73 14.58 16.85
CA GLY A 269 -0.62 14.07 16.63
C GLY A 269 -0.75 12.56 16.75
N ASP A 270 0.20 11.82 16.18
CA ASP A 270 0.21 10.35 16.23
C ASP A 270 0.31 9.91 17.71
N TRP A 271 1.21 10.54 18.47
CA TRP A 271 1.37 10.30 19.91
C TRP A 271 0.12 10.67 20.72
N SER A 272 -0.52 11.80 20.42
CA SER A 272 -1.74 12.22 21.11
C SER A 272 -2.88 11.22 20.91
N HIS A 273 -3.02 10.68 19.69
CA HIS A 273 -4.02 9.67 19.36
C HIS A 273 -3.78 8.37 20.15
N LEU A 274 -2.56 7.83 20.09
CA LEU A 274 -2.21 6.62 20.83
C LEU A 274 -2.40 6.79 22.34
N ALA A 275 -2.01 7.95 22.87
CA ALA A 275 -2.18 8.26 24.28
C ALA A 275 -3.66 8.26 24.70
N THR A 276 -4.58 8.60 23.80
CA THR A 276 -6.01 8.68 24.08
C THR A 276 -6.72 7.35 23.86
N VAL A 277 -6.50 6.69 22.71
CA VAL A 277 -7.20 5.44 22.36
C VAL A 277 -6.81 4.27 23.27
N HIS A 278 -5.57 4.26 23.75
CA HIS A 278 -5.10 3.20 24.65
C HIS A 278 -5.16 3.59 26.13
N ALA A 279 -5.75 4.75 26.49
CA ALA A 279 -5.90 5.13 27.89
C ALA A 279 -6.82 4.16 28.63
N VAL A 280 -6.46 3.83 29.87
CA VAL A 280 -7.37 3.11 30.77
C VAL A 280 -8.63 3.96 30.97
N PRO A 281 -9.84 3.44 30.66
CA PRO A 281 -11.07 4.21 30.73
C PRO A 281 -11.32 4.79 32.12
N ALA A 282 -11.97 5.96 32.19
CA ALA A 282 -12.25 6.63 33.46
C ALA A 282 -13.34 5.96 34.27
N ASP A 283 -14.23 5.27 33.56
CA ASP A 283 -15.37 4.52 34.03
C ASP A 283 -15.05 3.04 34.28
N LEU A 284 -13.80 2.60 34.06
CA LEU A 284 -13.40 1.22 34.36
C LEU A 284 -13.38 1.01 35.87
N ASP A 285 -14.33 0.22 36.38
CA ASP A 285 -14.27 -0.31 37.74
C ASP A 285 -13.27 -1.47 37.81
N VAL A 286 -12.07 -1.13 38.24
CA VAL A 286 -10.94 -2.05 38.36
C VAL A 286 -11.27 -3.23 39.28
N ALA A 287 -12.06 -3.01 40.34
CA ALA A 287 -12.34 -4.04 41.34
C ALA A 287 -13.27 -5.15 40.80
N THR A 288 -14.18 -4.81 39.88
CA THR A 288 -15.19 -5.74 39.35
C THR A 288 -14.86 -6.26 37.95
N ALA A 289 -13.97 -5.60 37.22
CA ALA A 289 -13.52 -6.04 35.90
C ALA A 289 -12.89 -7.44 35.96
N ASP A 290 -13.11 -8.26 34.94
CA ASP A 290 -12.49 -9.58 34.83
C ASP A 290 -10.97 -9.49 34.57
N THR A 291 -10.25 -10.57 34.86
CA THR A 291 -8.79 -10.62 34.72
C THR A 291 -8.30 -10.41 33.29
N ALA A 292 -9.03 -10.88 32.27
CA ALA A 292 -8.62 -10.71 30.87
C ALA A 292 -8.74 -9.24 30.44
N THR A 293 -9.81 -8.56 30.87
CA THR A 293 -10.04 -7.12 30.69
C THR A 293 -8.92 -6.32 31.37
N LEU A 294 -8.58 -6.65 32.62
CA LEU A 294 -7.49 -5.99 33.35
C LEU A 294 -6.12 -6.20 32.67
N ARG A 295 -5.80 -7.43 32.21
CA ARG A 295 -4.55 -7.69 31.47
C ARG A 295 -4.48 -6.91 30.15
N SER A 296 -5.58 -6.83 29.42
CA SER A 296 -5.68 -6.03 28.19
C SER A 296 -5.44 -4.54 28.47
N TRP A 297 -6.04 -4.00 29.53
CA TRP A 297 -5.84 -2.60 29.93
C TRP A 297 -4.48 -2.31 30.53
N LEU A 298 -3.83 -3.28 31.17
CA LEU A 298 -2.44 -3.15 31.61
C LEU A 298 -1.51 -2.94 30.40
N ALA A 299 -1.65 -3.76 29.36
CA ALA A 299 -0.87 -3.64 28.12
C ALA A 299 -1.15 -2.31 27.39
N ARG A 300 -2.42 -1.98 27.16
CA ARG A 300 -2.81 -0.72 26.48
C ARG A 300 -2.44 0.52 27.29
N GLY A 301 -2.66 0.49 28.60
CA GLY A 301 -2.35 1.61 29.48
C GLY A 301 -0.86 1.94 29.52
N ALA A 302 0.03 0.93 29.42
CA ALA A 302 1.47 1.14 29.27
C ALA A 302 1.81 1.96 28.01
N VAL A 303 1.20 1.63 26.87
CA VAL A 303 1.33 2.39 25.61
C VAL A 303 0.84 3.83 25.78
N SER A 304 -0.29 4.03 26.47
CA SER A 304 -0.84 5.36 26.72
C SER A 304 0.10 6.24 27.57
N VAL A 305 0.68 5.69 28.64
CA VAL A 305 1.65 6.38 29.49
C VAL A 305 2.89 6.78 28.67
N GLN A 306 3.43 5.85 27.88
CA GLN A 306 4.60 6.12 27.04
C GLN A 306 4.32 7.19 25.98
N ALA A 307 3.22 7.06 25.23
CA ALA A 307 2.86 8.01 24.20
C ALA A 307 2.71 9.44 24.76
N THR A 308 2.21 9.55 25.99
CA THR A 308 2.15 10.84 26.72
C THR A 308 3.54 11.36 27.08
N GLY A 309 4.45 10.47 27.51
CA GLY A 309 5.85 10.81 27.79
C GLY A 309 6.60 11.28 26.55
N GLU A 310 6.46 10.59 25.41
CA GLU A 310 7.04 10.98 24.12
C GLU A 310 6.47 12.33 23.65
N LEU A 311 5.16 12.54 23.81
CA LEU A 311 4.53 13.83 23.49
C LEU A 311 5.09 14.97 24.37
N LEU A 312 5.34 14.71 25.65
CA LEU A 312 5.99 15.64 26.56
C LEU A 312 7.46 15.91 26.17
N ALA A 313 8.19 14.89 25.71
CA ALA A 313 9.57 15.01 25.23
C ALA A 313 9.69 15.86 23.96
N LEU A 314 8.63 15.97 23.14
CA LEU A 314 8.60 16.90 22.00
C LEU A 314 8.61 18.38 22.42
N VAL A 315 8.24 18.69 23.67
CA VAL A 315 8.32 20.04 24.24
C VAL A 315 9.78 20.40 24.49
N ARG A 316 10.29 21.42 23.79
CA ARG A 316 11.67 21.91 23.97
C ARG A 316 11.97 22.24 25.45
N PRO A 317 13.22 22.08 25.92
CA PRO A 317 13.63 22.58 27.23
C PRO A 317 13.19 24.05 27.41
N GLY A 318 12.59 24.38 28.55
CA GLY A 318 12.01 25.73 28.80
C GLY A 318 10.71 26.08 28.04
N GLY A 319 10.29 25.30 27.05
CA GLY A 319 9.05 25.52 26.29
C GLY A 319 7.77 25.25 27.09
N ARG A 320 6.69 25.98 26.77
CA ARG A 320 5.38 25.83 27.42
C ARG A 320 4.46 24.80 26.77
N ALA A 321 4.70 24.45 25.51
CA ALA A 321 3.87 23.52 24.74
C ALA A 321 4.68 22.86 23.61
N VAL A 322 4.13 21.79 23.03
CA VAL A 322 4.71 21.18 21.82
C VAL A 322 4.71 22.23 20.69
N PRO A 323 5.84 22.47 20.00
CA PRO A 323 5.88 23.41 18.87
C PRO A 323 4.91 23.01 17.76
N LEU A 324 4.24 23.97 17.12
CA LEU A 324 3.29 23.68 16.02
C LEU A 324 3.88 22.78 14.93
N SER A 325 5.15 23.01 14.56
CA SER A 325 5.88 22.20 13.57
C SER A 325 6.09 20.73 13.98
N ARG A 326 5.99 20.42 15.28
CA ARG A 326 6.09 19.06 15.84
C ARG A 326 4.73 18.49 16.25
N ARG A 327 3.66 19.29 16.24
CA ARG A 327 2.28 18.79 16.45
C ARG A 327 1.78 18.05 15.21
N ALA A 328 2.29 18.41 14.04
CA ALA A 328 2.02 17.69 12.80
C ALA A 328 2.43 16.22 12.96
N GLY A 329 1.45 15.34 12.83
CA GLY A 329 1.60 13.91 12.52
C GLY A 329 0.71 13.60 11.32
N ARG A 330 0.61 12.33 10.93
CA ARG A 330 -0.40 11.87 9.97
C ARG A 330 -1.58 11.16 10.68
N PRO A 331 -2.25 11.71 11.71
CA PRO A 331 -3.38 11.04 12.32
C PRO A 331 -4.72 11.56 11.80
N ALA A 332 -5.75 10.87 12.29
CA ALA A 332 -7.17 11.18 12.19
C ALA A 332 -7.43 12.62 12.65
N PRO A 333 -8.49 13.27 12.13
CA PRO A 333 -8.71 14.69 12.33
C PRO A 333 -8.54 15.07 13.81
N PHE A 334 -7.60 15.98 14.04
CA PHE A 334 -7.26 16.51 15.35
C PHE A 334 -8.49 17.20 15.96
N SER A 335 -8.82 16.91 17.22
CA SER A 335 -9.49 17.90 18.06
C SER A 335 -8.53 19.08 18.20
N SER A 336 -8.91 20.23 17.67
CA SER A 336 -8.05 21.41 17.47
C SER A 336 -7.67 22.15 18.74
N ASP A 337 -7.74 21.52 19.92
CA ASP A 337 -7.57 22.25 21.18
C ASP A 337 -6.09 22.34 21.59
N VAL A 338 -5.55 23.56 21.52
CA VAL A 338 -4.15 23.89 21.80
C VAL A 338 -3.78 23.56 23.25
N ALA A 339 -4.76 23.53 24.16
CA ALA A 339 -4.58 23.19 25.57
C ALA A 339 -4.01 21.77 25.78
N GLU A 340 -4.35 20.84 24.88
CA GLU A 340 -3.95 19.42 24.98
C GLU A 340 -2.44 19.20 24.84
N PHE A 341 -1.73 20.13 24.20
CA PHE A 341 -0.29 20.04 23.94
C PHE A 341 0.54 20.90 24.90
N SER A 342 -0.07 21.48 25.92
CA SER A 342 0.63 22.25 26.94
C SER A 342 1.47 21.34 27.84
N ARG A 343 2.67 21.79 28.23
CA ARG A 343 3.54 21.03 29.15
C ARG A 343 2.83 20.72 30.47
N ALA A 344 2.06 21.67 31.00
CA ALA A 344 1.32 21.49 32.23
C ALA A 344 0.21 20.42 32.07
N GLY A 345 -0.59 20.50 30.99
CA GLY A 345 -1.62 19.52 30.70
C GLY A 345 -1.04 18.12 30.45
N LEU A 346 0.04 18.02 29.68
CA LEU A 346 0.72 16.74 29.41
C LEU A 346 1.30 16.11 30.68
N LYS A 347 1.90 16.90 31.58
CA LYS A 347 2.35 16.40 32.89
C LYS A 347 1.19 15.90 33.75
N SER A 348 0.09 16.66 33.82
CA SER A 348 -1.10 16.26 34.57
C SER A 348 -1.69 14.94 34.04
N ARG A 349 -1.91 14.86 32.72
CA ARG A 349 -2.40 13.63 32.05
C ARG A 349 -1.46 12.45 32.24
N LEU A 350 -0.14 12.66 32.19
CA LEU A 350 0.85 11.61 32.43
C LEU A 350 0.73 11.05 33.85
N THR A 351 0.59 11.91 34.85
CA THR A 351 0.37 11.51 36.25
C THR A 351 -0.94 10.73 36.40
N GLU A 352 -2.03 11.22 35.83
CA GLU A 352 -3.34 10.54 35.88
C GLU A 352 -3.29 9.14 35.25
N ARG A 353 -2.73 9.04 34.03
CA ARG A 353 -2.61 7.78 33.30
C ARG A 353 -1.74 6.76 34.05
N ARG A 354 -0.65 7.21 34.68
CA ARG A 354 0.18 6.35 35.54
C ARG A 354 -0.59 5.84 36.75
N ALA A 355 -1.32 6.72 37.45
CA ALA A 355 -2.09 6.33 38.61
C ALA A 355 -3.13 5.24 38.27
N ARG A 356 -3.81 5.37 37.13
CA ARG A 356 -4.76 4.35 36.67
C ARG A 356 -4.10 3.04 36.27
N LEU A 357 -2.97 3.10 35.57
CA LEU A 357 -2.21 1.90 35.21
C LEU A 357 -1.72 1.15 36.46
N VAL A 358 -1.27 1.89 37.48
CA VAL A 358 -0.91 1.34 38.79
C VAL A 358 -2.10 0.66 39.45
N ALA A 359 -3.29 1.28 39.45
CA ALA A 359 -4.49 0.66 40.02
C ALA A 359 -4.83 -0.68 39.35
N VAL A 360 -4.75 -0.77 38.01
CA VAL A 360 -4.95 -2.02 37.26
C VAL A 360 -3.89 -3.06 37.62
N ARG A 361 -2.62 -2.67 37.71
CA ARG A 361 -1.51 -3.56 38.08
C ARG A 361 -1.70 -4.12 39.50
N ASP A 362 -2.01 -3.26 40.45
CA ASP A 362 -2.12 -3.62 41.86
C ASP A 362 -3.32 -4.56 42.09
N GLU A 363 -4.40 -4.36 41.33
CA GLU A 363 -5.54 -5.28 41.33
C GLU A 363 -5.19 -6.66 40.75
N LEU A 364 -4.45 -6.71 39.64
CA LEU A 364 -3.94 -7.98 39.11
C LEU A 364 -3.03 -8.67 40.12
N ALA A 365 -2.11 -7.94 40.76
CA ALA A 365 -1.26 -8.47 41.83
C ALA A 365 -2.08 -9.05 42.99
N ARG A 366 -3.13 -8.33 43.43
CA ARG A 366 -4.05 -8.78 44.50
C ARG A 366 -4.73 -10.10 44.15
N ARG A 367 -4.98 -10.36 42.86
CA ARG A 367 -5.57 -11.61 42.35
C ARG A 367 -4.54 -12.73 42.14
N GLY A 368 -3.27 -12.50 42.51
CA GLY A 368 -2.19 -13.49 42.36
C GLY A 368 -1.66 -13.62 40.94
N GLU A 369 -1.96 -12.66 40.07
CA GLU A 369 -1.47 -12.64 38.70
C GLU A 369 -0.01 -12.19 38.63
N SER A 370 0.75 -12.75 37.70
CA SER A 370 2.11 -12.28 37.41
C SER A 370 2.03 -10.90 36.75
N VAL A 371 2.45 -9.86 37.46
CA VAL A 371 2.55 -8.50 36.94
C VAL A 371 4.01 -8.02 37.01
N PRO A 372 4.50 -7.26 36.02
CA PRO A 372 5.87 -6.78 36.04
C PRO A 372 6.11 -5.78 37.17
N ALA A 373 7.30 -5.88 37.76
CA ALA A 373 7.72 -5.04 38.88
C ALA A 373 7.92 -3.55 38.48
N VAL A 374 8.22 -3.28 37.21
CA VAL A 374 8.52 -1.93 36.70
C VAL A 374 7.50 -1.55 35.63
N LEU A 375 6.77 -0.47 35.87
CA LEU A 375 5.91 0.17 34.86
C LEU A 375 6.70 1.23 34.10
N PRO A 376 6.28 1.59 32.87
CA PRO A 376 6.90 2.67 32.11
C PRO A 376 6.97 3.98 32.93
N GLY A 377 8.20 4.48 33.07
CA GLY A 377 8.59 5.57 33.97
C GLY A 377 8.33 6.97 33.45
#